data_AF-M4VBV2-F1
#
_entry.id   AF-M4VBV2-F1
#
_cell.length_a   1.000
_cell.length_b   1.000
_cell.length_c   1.000
_cell.angle_alpha   90.00
_cell.angle_beta   90.00
_cell.angle_gamma   90.00
#
_symmetry.space_group_name_H-M   'P 1'
#
loop_
_entity.id
_entity.type
_entity.pdbx_description
1 polymer ?
#
loop_
_entity_poly.entity_id
_entity_poly.type
_entity_poly.pdbx_seq_one_letter_code
_entity_poly.pdbx_strand_id
1 'polypeptide(L)'
;MRAAALFQLLFLFTFSKIWAQSTIQVPEDCLARDVSPCLIRTSDQVYRTHHRGIAMSIPSQSIVRVSWTENSYDIIVLDGRLQVDIQPSRATVVRFNGLELPDRRYMLRRHYDQLLVLSLQKFVLNVHKVAEGGLSDFVSFKGDFVNKKDFVDFTRHFFDEGHEYRRFLTSYSPKWRAEFKRQNSIQTKVLTRSIASTPEDFDRESEESKKVREQFFYRTFHR
;
A
#
# COMPACT_ATOMS: atom_id res chain seq x y z
N MET A 1 60.29 7.08 10.06
CA MET A 1 59.11 7.40 10.90
C MET A 1 58.22 8.48 10.26
N ARG A 2 57.70 8.26 9.04
CA ARG A 2 56.79 9.21 8.35
C ARG A 2 55.53 8.55 7.75
N ALA A 3 55.50 7.21 7.68
CA ALA A 3 54.37 6.48 7.13
C ALA A 3 53.19 6.31 8.11
N ALA A 4 53.45 6.32 9.43
CA ALA A 4 52.41 6.14 10.45
C ALA A 4 51.45 7.34 10.53
N ALA A 5 51.97 8.56 10.32
CA ALA A 5 51.15 9.79 10.33
C ALA A 5 50.20 9.87 9.13
N LEU A 6 50.61 9.35 7.97
CA LEU A 6 49.78 9.28 6.76
C LEU A 6 48.63 8.29 6.91
N PHE A 7 48.85 7.16 7.61
CA PHE A 7 47.79 6.19 7.89
C PHE A 7 46.76 6.71 8.92
N GLN A 8 47.19 7.46 9.93
CA GLN A 8 46.27 8.10 10.88
C GLN A 8 45.40 9.18 10.23
N LEU A 9 45.95 9.96 9.28
CA LEU A 9 45.19 10.96 8.54
C LEU A 9 44.13 10.34 7.61
N LEU A 10 44.45 9.22 6.95
CA LEU A 10 43.51 8.46 6.14
C LEU A 10 42.41 7.78 6.97
N PHE A 11 42.74 7.30 8.17
CA PHE A 11 41.75 6.71 9.09
C PHE A 11 40.81 7.76 9.70
N LEU A 12 41.33 8.97 9.97
CA LEU A 12 40.52 10.10 10.42
C LEU A 12 39.59 10.61 9.30
N PHE A 13 40.02 10.65 8.04
CA PHE A 13 39.17 11.08 6.92
C PHE A 13 38.08 10.08 6.53
N THR A 14 38.28 8.78 6.73
CA THR A 14 37.24 7.76 6.49
C THR A 14 36.23 7.68 7.63
N PHE A 15 36.66 7.93 8.88
CA PHE A 15 35.75 8.03 10.03
C PHE A 15 35.07 9.39 10.15
N SER A 16 35.62 10.47 9.57
CA SER A 16 34.96 11.79 9.54
C SER A 16 33.91 11.94 8.44
N LYS A 17 33.51 10.85 7.76
CA LYS A 17 32.14 10.74 7.20
C LYS A 17 31.10 10.49 8.29
N ILE A 18 31.31 11.11 9.45
CA ILE A 18 30.27 11.37 10.42
C ILE A 18 29.36 12.42 9.80
N TRP A 19 28.18 11.97 9.38
CA TRP A 19 26.95 12.74 9.51
C TRP A 19 27.00 14.15 8.93
N ALA A 20 27.12 14.25 7.60
CA ALA A 20 26.56 15.38 6.89
C ALA A 20 25.03 15.24 6.97
N GLN A 21 24.53 15.80 8.05
CA GLN A 21 23.17 15.98 8.48
C GLN A 21 22.34 16.66 7.37
N SER A 22 21.64 15.85 6.58
CA SER A 22 20.40 16.27 5.93
C SER A 22 19.25 15.46 6.49
N THR A 23 19.19 15.34 7.82
CA THR A 23 17.94 15.09 8.51
C THR A 23 17.07 16.31 8.22
N ILE A 24 16.26 16.24 7.16
CA ILE A 24 15.11 17.12 7.05
C ILE A 24 14.25 16.73 8.24
N GLN A 25 14.45 17.45 9.35
CA GLN A 25 13.57 17.42 10.50
C GLN A 25 12.20 17.83 9.94
N VAL A 26 11.30 16.86 9.80
CA VAL A 26 9.87 17.17 9.79
C VAL A 26 9.68 17.96 11.08
N PRO A 27 9.24 19.23 11.03
CA PRO A 27 9.08 20.00 12.25
C PRO A 27 8.14 19.22 13.16
N GLU A 28 8.55 18.95 14.41
CA GLU A 28 7.62 18.44 15.44
C GLU A 28 6.39 19.37 15.54
N ASP A 29 6.57 20.66 15.19
CA ASP A 29 5.55 21.69 15.07
C ASP A 29 4.49 21.48 13.97
N CYS A 30 4.72 20.60 12.99
CA CYS A 30 3.70 20.35 11.98
C CYS A 30 2.47 19.74 12.65
N LEU A 31 2.63 18.62 13.34
CA LEU A 31 1.54 17.82 13.92
C LEU A 31 0.98 18.40 15.23
N ALA A 32 1.72 19.28 15.90
CA ALA A 32 1.37 19.78 17.23
C ALA A 32 0.32 20.89 17.23
N ARG A 33 0.09 21.58 16.11
CA ARG A 33 -0.63 22.87 16.10
C ARG A 33 -2.01 22.90 15.46
N ASP A 34 -2.61 21.77 15.06
CA ASP A 34 -4.02 21.69 14.63
C ASP A 34 -4.52 22.68 13.55
N VAL A 35 -3.63 23.39 12.84
CA VAL A 35 -4.05 24.60 12.09
C VAL A 35 -3.43 24.71 10.68
N SER A 36 -2.56 23.80 10.21
CA SER A 36 -2.02 23.94 8.85
C SER A 36 -1.67 22.63 8.14
N PRO A 37 -1.93 22.52 6.82
CA PRO A 37 -1.51 21.37 6.02
C PRO A 37 0.01 21.25 6.06
N CYS A 38 0.50 20.08 6.45
CA CYS A 38 1.90 19.74 6.48
C CYS A 38 2.30 19.00 5.21
N LEU A 39 3.38 19.43 4.56
CA LEU A 39 4.00 18.67 3.48
C LEU A 39 5.19 17.88 4.04
N ILE A 40 5.10 16.56 3.99
CA ILE A 40 6.14 15.64 4.44
C ILE A 40 6.84 15.07 3.20
N ARG A 41 8.16 15.26 3.12
CA ARG A 41 9.03 14.69 2.09
C ARG A 41 10.10 13.83 2.75
N THR A 42 10.16 12.56 2.37
CA THR A 42 11.17 11.62 2.86
C THR A 42 12.23 11.39 1.77
N SER A 43 13.52 11.50 2.11
CA SER A 43 14.62 11.19 1.20
C SER A 43 15.17 9.79 1.45
N ASP A 44 15.72 9.56 2.65
CA ASP A 44 16.59 8.41 2.92
C ASP A 44 16.11 7.55 4.10
N GLN A 45 15.07 8.01 4.81
CA GLN A 45 14.54 7.34 5.99
C GLN A 45 13.02 7.27 5.95
N VAL A 46 12.49 6.23 6.61
CA VAL A 46 11.07 6.06 6.84
C VAL A 46 10.62 7.05 7.91
N TYR A 47 9.66 7.92 7.59
CA TYR A 47 9.02 8.78 8.59
C TYR A 47 7.85 8.05 9.24
N ARG A 48 7.77 8.07 10.57
CA ARG A 48 6.69 7.43 11.34
C ARG A 48 6.06 8.45 12.26
N THR A 49 4.73 8.43 12.31
CA THR A 49 3.97 9.28 13.23
C THR A 49 2.73 8.57 13.74
N HIS A 50 2.28 8.96 14.92
CA HIS A 50 1.03 8.53 15.51
C HIS A 50 0.32 9.74 16.11
N HIS A 51 -0.81 10.12 15.52
CA HIS A 51 -1.59 11.27 15.96
C HIS A 51 -3.09 10.95 15.93
N ARG A 52 -3.78 11.23 17.04
CA ARG A 52 -5.25 11.03 17.18
C ARG A 52 -5.72 9.63 16.76
N GLY A 53 -4.96 8.60 17.09
CA GLY A 53 -5.27 7.21 16.75
C GLY A 53 -4.97 6.82 15.30
N ILE A 54 -4.32 7.68 14.52
CA ILE A 54 -3.86 7.38 13.16
C ILE A 54 -2.34 7.20 13.21
N ALA A 55 -1.88 5.97 13.02
CA ALA A 55 -0.48 5.65 12.78
C ALA A 55 -0.20 5.73 11.28
N MET A 56 0.86 6.45 10.90
CA MET A 56 1.34 6.52 9.53
C MET A 56 2.82 6.14 9.47
N SER A 57 3.17 5.39 8.42
CA SER A 57 4.55 5.11 8.04
C SER A 57 4.73 5.53 6.59
N ILE A 58 5.61 6.49 6.35
CA ILE A 58 5.93 7.07 5.04
C ILE A 58 7.32 6.57 4.65
N PRO A 59 7.44 5.58 3.74
CA PRO A 59 8.73 5.08 3.27
C PRO A 59 9.58 6.18 2.63
N SER A 60 10.87 5.92 2.45
CA SER A 60 11.79 6.80 1.70
C SER A 60 11.24 7.15 0.31
N GLN A 61 11.72 8.26 -0.24
CA GLN A 61 11.35 8.75 -1.58
C GLN A 61 9.83 8.93 -1.74
N SER A 62 9.17 9.52 -0.75
CA SER A 62 7.72 9.77 -0.78
C SER A 62 7.40 11.22 -0.42
N ILE A 63 6.31 11.73 -0.99
CA ILE A 63 5.81 13.08 -0.76
C ILE A 63 4.33 12.97 -0.38
N VAL A 64 4.00 13.37 0.83
CA VAL A 64 2.64 13.28 1.38
C VAL A 64 2.26 14.60 2.01
N ARG A 65 1.11 15.16 1.63
CA ARG A 65 0.50 16.30 2.32
C ARG A 65 -0.52 15.77 3.32
N VAL A 66 -0.42 16.17 4.58
CA VAL A 66 -1.37 15.79 5.63
C VAL A 66 -1.97 17.04 6.24
N SER A 67 -3.28 17.05 6.42
CA SER A 67 -4.02 18.12 7.08
C SER A 67 -5.05 17.53 8.00
N TRP A 68 -5.27 18.16 9.15
CA TRP A 68 -6.26 17.68 10.10
C TRP A 68 -7.05 18.85 10.65
N THR A 69 -8.28 18.52 11.05
CA THR A 69 -9.17 19.37 11.79
C THR A 69 -9.59 18.63 13.06
N GLU A 70 -10.49 19.22 13.83
CA GLU A 70 -11.07 18.55 14.99
C GLU A 70 -11.68 17.18 14.65
N ASN A 71 -12.34 17.09 13.48
CA ASN A 71 -13.17 15.94 13.10
C ASN A 71 -12.72 15.23 11.83
N SER A 72 -11.65 15.69 11.17
CA SER A 72 -11.18 15.09 9.93
C SER A 72 -9.67 15.00 9.82
N TYR A 73 -9.21 14.01 9.08
CA TYR A 73 -7.82 13.81 8.69
C TYR A 73 -7.80 13.62 7.18
N ASP A 74 -7.13 14.52 6.45
CA ASP A 74 -6.99 14.44 5.00
C ASP A 74 -5.52 14.18 4.66
N ILE A 75 -5.27 13.08 3.97
CA ILE A 75 -3.95 12.60 3.59
C ILE A 75 -3.89 12.54 2.07
N ILE A 76 -3.03 13.36 1.48
CA ILE A 76 -2.80 13.38 0.04
C ILE A 76 -1.42 12.81 -0.26
N VAL A 77 -1.38 11.61 -0.84
CA VAL A 77 -0.15 11.04 -1.40
C VAL A 77 0.11 11.71 -2.75
N LEU A 78 1.11 12.58 -2.80
CA LEU A 78 1.50 13.31 -4.01
C LEU A 78 2.47 12.49 -4.84
N ASP A 79 3.39 11.79 -4.18
CA ASP A 79 4.33 10.86 -4.79
C ASP A 79 4.75 9.76 -3.80
N GLY A 80 5.10 8.59 -4.32
CA GLY A 80 5.60 7.48 -3.51
C GLY A 80 4.51 6.68 -2.79
N ARG A 81 4.77 6.36 -1.52
CA ARG A 81 4.10 5.28 -0.78
C ARG A 81 3.71 5.72 0.62
N LEU A 82 2.69 5.08 1.18
CA LEU A 82 2.20 5.34 2.53
C LEU A 82 1.55 4.09 3.12
N GLN A 83 1.82 3.81 4.39
CA GLN A 83 1.07 2.83 5.19
C GLN A 83 0.30 3.58 6.28
N VAL A 84 -0.98 3.25 6.46
CA VAL A 84 -1.83 3.87 7.49
C VAL A 84 -2.57 2.80 8.28
N ASP A 85 -2.56 2.94 9.61
CA ASP A 85 -3.37 2.16 10.55
C ASP A 85 -4.22 3.12 11.40
N ILE A 86 -5.54 2.96 11.30
CA ILE A 86 -6.56 3.78 11.93
C ILE A 86 -7.11 2.98 13.11
N GLN A 87 -6.77 3.41 14.32
CA GLN A 87 -7.39 2.89 15.53
C GLN A 87 -8.85 3.35 15.60
N PRO A 88 -9.75 2.53 16.18
CA PRO A 88 -11.15 2.90 16.38
C PRO A 88 -11.28 4.12 17.31
N SER A 89 -11.27 5.31 16.73
CA SER A 89 -11.68 6.58 17.32
C SER A 89 -13.10 6.92 16.87
N ARG A 90 -13.92 7.51 17.74
CA ARG A 90 -15.38 7.64 17.54
C ARG A 90 -15.83 8.82 16.66
N ALA A 91 -14.95 9.69 16.17
CA ALA A 91 -15.41 10.90 15.44
C ALA A 91 -14.48 11.44 14.34
N THR A 92 -13.37 10.76 14.01
CA THR A 92 -12.41 11.29 13.02
C THR A 92 -12.63 10.65 11.65
N VAL A 93 -13.12 11.43 10.70
CA VAL A 93 -13.24 11.02 9.30
C VAL A 93 -11.86 11.07 8.64
N VAL A 94 -11.37 9.95 8.13
CA VAL A 94 -10.08 9.89 7.41
C VAL A 94 -10.34 9.84 5.91
N ARG A 95 -9.81 10.83 5.20
CA ARG A 95 -9.86 10.95 3.75
C ARG A 95 -8.48 10.77 3.15
N PHE A 96 -8.42 10.01 2.07
CA PHE A 96 -7.20 9.79 1.30
C PHE A 96 -7.37 10.42 -0.07
N ASN A 97 -6.63 11.50 -0.32
CA ASN A 97 -6.72 12.28 -1.55
C ASN A 97 -8.18 12.70 -1.86
N GLY A 98 -9.02 12.90 -0.83
CA GLY A 98 -10.45 13.22 -0.94
C GLY A 98 -11.41 12.04 -0.71
N LEU A 99 -10.94 10.78 -0.75
CA LEU A 99 -11.78 9.59 -0.60
C LEU A 99 -11.92 9.13 0.85
N GLU A 100 -13.15 8.94 1.30
CA GLU A 100 -13.41 8.26 2.58
C GLU A 100 -13.45 6.75 2.39
N LEU A 101 -12.59 6.03 3.11
CA LEU A 101 -12.45 4.59 2.97
C LEU A 101 -12.89 3.86 4.27
N PRO A 102 -13.69 2.78 4.18
CA PRO A 102 -14.41 2.21 5.33
C PRO A 102 -13.60 1.26 6.23
N ASP A 103 -12.50 0.72 5.72
CA ASP A 103 -11.56 -0.13 6.46
C ASP A 103 -10.57 0.69 7.31
N ARG A 104 -9.74 0.01 8.11
CA ARG A 104 -8.85 0.65 9.08
C ARG A 104 -7.37 0.63 8.71
N ARG A 105 -6.97 -0.23 7.78
CA ARG A 105 -5.54 -0.47 7.49
C ARG A 105 -5.29 -0.49 6.00
N TYR A 106 -4.46 0.44 5.55
CA TYR A 106 -4.23 0.69 4.15
C TYR A 106 -2.76 0.78 3.79
N MET A 107 -2.47 0.37 2.57
CA MET A 107 -1.23 0.65 1.86
C MET A 107 -1.59 1.44 0.60
N LEU A 108 -1.09 2.67 0.50
CA LEU A 108 -1.37 3.59 -0.60
C LEU A 108 -0.11 3.84 -1.42
N ARG A 109 -0.19 3.69 -2.74
CA ARG A 109 0.89 4.02 -3.67
C ARG A 109 0.37 4.96 -4.74
N ARG A 110 1.06 6.07 -4.93
CA ARG A 110 0.86 6.93 -6.09
C ARG A 110 1.65 6.38 -7.26
N HIS A 111 1.02 6.30 -8.44
CA HIS A 111 1.70 5.97 -9.68
C HIS A 111 1.11 6.82 -10.81
N TYR A 112 1.85 7.85 -11.24
CA TYR A 112 1.37 8.84 -12.22
C TYR A 112 0.02 9.45 -11.81
N ASP A 113 -1.00 9.34 -12.65
CA ASP A 113 -2.37 9.79 -12.44
C ASP A 113 -3.19 8.83 -11.56
N GLN A 114 -2.63 7.68 -11.12
CA GLN A 114 -3.37 6.70 -10.33
C GLN A 114 -2.99 6.70 -8.84
N LEU A 115 -3.98 6.44 -7.99
CA LEU A 115 -3.79 6.11 -6.58
C LEU A 115 -4.22 4.66 -6.37
N LEU A 116 -3.25 3.82 -6.00
CA LEU A 116 -3.44 2.42 -5.69
C LEU A 116 -3.66 2.28 -4.19
N VAL A 117 -4.80 1.75 -3.80
CA VAL A 117 -5.26 1.63 -2.41
C VAL A 117 -5.49 0.15 -2.10
N LEU A 118 -4.58 -0.44 -1.34
CA LEU A 118 -4.74 -1.80 -0.83
C LEU A 118 -5.34 -1.75 0.58
N SER A 119 -6.53 -2.36 0.74
CA SER A 119 -7.08 -2.67 2.06
C SER A 119 -6.43 -3.93 2.63
N LEU A 120 -5.76 -3.80 3.77
CA LEU A 120 -5.16 -4.94 4.48
C LEU A 120 -6.17 -5.77 5.28
N GLN A 121 -7.42 -5.31 5.36
CA GLN A 121 -8.50 -6.06 6.00
C GLN A 121 -9.19 -6.99 5.00
N LYS A 122 -9.47 -6.49 3.80
CA LYS A 122 -10.19 -7.23 2.76
C LYS A 122 -9.28 -7.83 1.68
N PHE A 123 -8.00 -7.43 1.66
CA PHE A 123 -7.03 -7.85 0.64
C PHE A 123 -7.49 -7.51 -0.78
N VAL A 124 -8.07 -6.31 -0.92
CA VAL A 124 -8.58 -5.75 -2.17
C VAL A 124 -7.75 -4.54 -2.55
N LEU A 125 -7.34 -4.48 -3.81
CA LEU A 125 -6.68 -3.35 -4.43
C LEU A 125 -7.72 -2.54 -5.22
N ASN A 126 -7.96 -1.30 -4.82
CA ASN A 126 -8.69 -0.34 -5.63
C ASN A 126 -7.70 0.61 -6.29
N VAL A 127 -7.88 0.88 -7.57
CA VAL A 127 -7.11 1.86 -8.32
C VAL A 127 -8.05 2.99 -8.66
N HIS A 128 -7.71 4.19 -8.22
CA HIS A 128 -8.48 5.41 -8.48
C HIS A 128 -7.69 6.32 -9.42
N LYS A 129 -8.38 6.94 -10.37
CA LYS A 129 -7.77 8.00 -11.20
C LYS A 129 -7.87 9.33 -10.45
N VAL A 130 -6.74 10.02 -10.34
CA VAL A 130 -6.62 11.37 -9.82
C VAL A 130 -6.61 12.32 -11.00
N ALA A 131 -7.68 13.10 -11.14
CA ALA A 131 -7.76 14.15 -12.15
C ALA A 131 -7.15 15.45 -11.62
N GLU A 132 -6.83 16.38 -12.52
CA GLU A 132 -6.50 17.77 -12.16
C GLU A 132 -7.70 18.38 -11.42
N GLY A 133 -7.58 18.55 -10.10
CA GLY A 133 -8.66 19.05 -9.23
C GLY A 133 -9.06 18.11 -8.08
N GLY A 134 -8.58 16.86 -8.05
CA GLY A 134 -8.83 15.92 -6.94
C GLY A 134 -9.13 14.50 -7.42
N LEU A 135 -9.36 13.58 -6.46
CA LEU A 135 -9.91 12.27 -6.79
C LEU A 135 -11.40 12.40 -7.09
N SER A 136 -11.83 11.81 -8.21
CA SER A 136 -13.21 11.36 -8.33
C SER A 136 -13.38 10.08 -7.52
N ASP A 137 -14.55 9.86 -6.90
CA ASP A 137 -14.95 8.58 -6.28
C ASP A 137 -14.93 7.39 -7.26
N PHE A 138 -14.69 7.67 -8.55
CA PHE A 138 -14.54 6.68 -9.59
C PHE A 138 -13.36 5.73 -9.32
N VAL A 139 -13.70 4.49 -8.97
CA VAL A 139 -12.77 3.36 -8.94
C VAL A 139 -12.53 2.93 -10.38
N SER A 140 -11.34 3.22 -10.90
CA SER A 140 -10.95 2.81 -12.26
C SER A 140 -10.75 1.31 -12.39
N PHE A 141 -10.35 0.66 -11.30
CA PHE A 141 -10.21 -0.79 -11.24
C PHE A 141 -10.32 -1.26 -9.79
N LYS A 142 -11.00 -2.39 -9.60
CA LYS A 142 -11.07 -3.11 -8.33
C LYS A 142 -10.61 -4.54 -8.56
N GLY A 143 -9.49 -4.90 -7.96
CA GLY A 143 -8.91 -6.24 -8.06
C GLY A 143 -8.78 -6.89 -6.70
N ASP A 144 -9.06 -8.19 -6.65
CA ASP A 144 -8.81 -9.02 -5.48
C ASP A 144 -7.45 -9.73 -5.66
N PHE A 145 -6.67 -9.80 -4.59
CA PHE A 145 -5.45 -10.62 -4.59
C PHE A 145 -5.82 -12.09 -4.42
N VAL A 146 -6.18 -12.78 -5.50
CA VAL A 146 -6.53 -14.21 -5.44
C VAL A 146 -5.31 -15.10 -5.18
N ASN A 147 -4.12 -14.63 -5.57
CA ASN A 147 -2.86 -15.33 -5.41
C ASN A 147 -1.94 -14.62 -4.40
N LYS A 148 -1.30 -15.43 -3.55
CA LYS A 148 -0.25 -15.04 -2.61
C LYS A 148 0.88 -14.27 -3.26
N LYS A 149 1.31 -14.68 -4.46
CA LYS A 149 2.45 -14.08 -5.16
C LYS A 149 2.19 -12.59 -5.45
N ASP A 150 1.04 -12.27 -6.01
CA ASP A 150 0.70 -10.92 -6.44
C ASP A 150 0.63 -9.95 -5.24
N PHE A 151 0.09 -10.41 -4.11
CA PHE A 151 0.10 -9.62 -2.88
C PHE A 151 1.51 -9.39 -2.34
N VAL A 152 2.36 -10.43 -2.33
CA VAL A 152 3.76 -10.31 -1.91
C VAL A 152 4.50 -9.32 -2.80
N ASP A 153 4.38 -9.48 -4.12
CA ASP A 153 5.03 -8.62 -5.10
C ASP A 153 4.54 -7.17 -5.01
N PHE A 154 3.26 -6.94 -4.70
CA PHE A 154 2.74 -5.60 -4.46
C PHE A 154 3.26 -4.99 -3.15
N THR A 155 3.16 -5.74 -2.04
CA THR A 155 3.45 -5.23 -0.69
C THR A 155 4.94 -5.06 -0.41
N ARG A 156 5.83 -5.80 -1.09
CA ARG A 156 7.29 -5.67 -0.91
C ARG A 156 7.76 -4.23 -1.10
N HIS A 157 7.09 -3.49 -1.97
CA HIS A 157 7.43 -2.11 -2.27
C HIS A 157 7.12 -1.15 -1.13
N PHE A 158 6.44 -1.54 -0.06
CA PHE A 158 6.11 -0.63 1.05
C PHE A 158 7.14 -0.65 2.19
N PHE A 159 8.17 -1.48 2.08
CA PHE A 159 9.17 -1.70 3.12
C PHE A 159 10.55 -1.49 2.54
N ASP A 160 11.26 -0.50 3.07
CA ASP A 160 12.64 -0.23 2.64
C ASP A 160 13.60 -1.28 3.23
N GLU A 161 13.26 -1.85 4.38
CA GLU A 161 14.07 -2.84 5.09
C GLU A 161 13.44 -4.23 5.06
N GLY A 162 14.23 -5.24 4.66
CA GLY A 162 13.74 -6.61 4.49
C GLY A 162 13.24 -7.28 5.78
N HIS A 163 13.76 -6.88 6.95
CA HIS A 163 13.33 -7.46 8.23
C HIS A 163 11.94 -6.94 8.65
N GLU A 164 11.61 -5.69 8.34
CA GLU A 164 10.27 -5.13 8.56
C GLU A 164 9.25 -5.79 7.66
N TYR A 165 9.61 -6.02 6.38
CA TYR A 165 8.77 -6.76 5.46
C TYR A 165 8.50 -8.18 5.95
N ARG A 166 9.54 -8.87 6.45
CA ARG A 166 9.39 -10.21 7.03
C ARG A 166 8.45 -10.19 8.23
N ARG A 167 8.57 -9.21 9.12
CA ARG A 167 7.68 -9.04 10.27
C ARG A 167 6.23 -8.81 9.82
N PHE A 168 6.03 -7.97 8.81
CA PHE A 168 4.72 -7.76 8.19
C PHE A 168 4.14 -9.07 7.66
N LEU A 169 4.87 -9.81 6.81
CA LEU A 169 4.40 -11.08 6.26
C LEU A 169 4.05 -12.10 7.35
N THR A 170 4.85 -12.21 8.40
CA THR A 170 4.55 -13.11 9.53
C THR A 170 3.27 -12.72 10.25
N SER A 171 3.10 -11.43 10.57
CA SER A 171 1.93 -10.92 11.30
C SER A 171 0.61 -11.01 10.50
N TYR A 172 0.69 -10.91 9.17
CA TYR A 172 -0.47 -11.01 8.29
C TYR A 172 -0.72 -12.42 7.75
N SER A 173 0.24 -13.34 7.94
CA SER A 173 0.18 -14.71 7.41
C SER A 173 -1.09 -15.49 7.73
N PRO A 174 -1.67 -15.39 8.95
CA PRO A 174 -2.94 -16.05 9.24
C PRO A 174 -4.15 -15.38 8.57
N LYS A 175 -4.20 -14.03 8.57
CA LYS A 175 -5.36 -13.24 8.12
C LYS A 175 -5.63 -13.39 6.64
N TRP A 176 -4.58 -13.21 5.82
CA TRP A 176 -4.72 -13.31 4.36
C TRP A 176 -4.98 -14.74 3.88
N ARG A 177 -4.50 -15.80 4.57
CA ARG A 177 -4.78 -17.19 4.19
C ARG A 177 -6.27 -17.49 4.30
N ALA A 178 -6.89 -17.05 5.40
CA ALA A 178 -8.32 -17.18 5.60
C ALA A 178 -9.09 -16.39 4.53
N GLU A 179 -8.67 -15.16 4.24
CA GLU A 179 -9.31 -14.34 3.22
C GLU A 179 -9.17 -14.93 1.80
N PHE A 180 -7.99 -15.39 1.40
CA PHE A 180 -7.79 -16.01 0.09
C PHE A 180 -8.61 -17.28 -0.08
N LYS A 181 -8.74 -18.09 0.98
CA LYS A 181 -9.65 -19.25 0.96
C LYS A 181 -11.10 -18.81 0.70
N ARG A 182 -11.53 -17.71 1.34
CA ARG A 182 -12.85 -17.12 1.14
C ARG A 182 -13.04 -16.60 -0.29
N GLN A 183 -12.13 -15.77 -0.79
CA GLN A 183 -12.16 -15.19 -2.14
C GLN A 183 -12.18 -16.29 -3.20
N ASN A 184 -11.30 -17.30 -3.07
CA ASN A 184 -11.26 -18.42 -4.00
C ASN A 184 -12.58 -19.20 -4.00
N SER A 185 -13.17 -19.46 -2.82
CA SER A 185 -14.49 -20.13 -2.75
C SER A 185 -15.60 -19.32 -3.42
N ILE A 186 -15.60 -17.99 -3.24
CA ILE A 186 -16.57 -17.09 -3.89
C ILE A 186 -16.40 -17.13 -5.41
N GLN A 187 -15.18 -17.00 -5.90
CA GLN A 187 -14.89 -17.02 -7.34
C GLN A 187 -15.21 -18.38 -7.97
N THR A 188 -14.87 -19.49 -7.32
CA THR A 188 -15.28 -20.83 -7.79
C THR A 188 -16.80 -20.92 -7.91
N LYS A 189 -17.56 -20.45 -6.91
CA LYS A 189 -19.03 -20.48 -6.95
C LYS A 189 -19.60 -19.61 -8.09
N VAL A 190 -19.05 -18.42 -8.30
CA VAL A 190 -19.47 -17.54 -9.42
C VAL A 190 -19.19 -18.21 -10.76
N LEU A 191 -18.00 -18.80 -10.91
CA LEU A 191 -17.60 -19.49 -12.13
C LEU A 191 -18.47 -20.74 -12.40
N THR A 192 -18.74 -21.56 -11.38
CA THR A 192 -19.65 -22.72 -11.50
C THR A 192 -21.06 -22.29 -11.91
N ARG A 193 -21.59 -21.20 -11.34
CA ARG A 193 -22.89 -20.64 -11.75
C ARG A 193 -22.87 -20.14 -13.19
N SER A 194 -21.81 -19.44 -13.59
CA SER A 194 -21.66 -18.93 -14.96
C SER A 194 -21.62 -20.06 -15.99
N ILE A 195 -20.92 -21.16 -15.69
CA ILE A 195 -20.86 -22.35 -16.55
C ILE A 195 -22.25 -23.02 -16.61
N ALA A 196 -22.95 -23.13 -15.47
CA ALA A 196 -24.28 -23.73 -15.40
C ALA A 196 -25.37 -22.88 -16.08
N SER A 197 -25.16 -21.57 -16.24
CA SER A 197 -26.09 -20.65 -16.93
C SER A 197 -25.82 -20.50 -18.43
N THR A 198 -24.82 -21.19 -18.99
CA THR A 198 -24.57 -21.19 -20.43
C THR A 198 -25.64 -22.06 -21.11
N PRO A 199 -26.51 -21.52 -21.98
CA PRO A 199 -27.53 -22.31 -22.65
C PRO A 199 -26.90 -23.42 -23.52
N GLU A 200 -27.61 -24.53 -23.66
CA GLU A 200 -27.17 -25.77 -24.35
C GLU A 200 -27.02 -25.66 -25.88
N ASP A 201 -27.08 -24.46 -26.47
CA ASP A 201 -26.83 -24.24 -27.90
C ASP A 201 -25.32 -24.20 -28.20
N PHE A 202 -24.66 -25.35 -28.00
CA PHE A 202 -23.29 -25.62 -28.36
C PHE A 202 -23.17 -25.88 -29.87
N ASP A 203 -23.07 -24.83 -30.68
CA ASP A 203 -22.55 -25.00 -32.05
C ASP A 203 -21.66 -23.85 -32.56
N ARG A 204 -21.35 -22.84 -31.73
CA ARG A 204 -20.35 -21.80 -32.06
C ARG A 204 -19.54 -21.39 -30.83
N GLU A 205 -18.64 -22.25 -30.38
CA GLU A 205 -17.64 -21.85 -29.37
C GLU A 205 -16.60 -20.91 -29.99
N SER A 206 -16.42 -19.72 -29.40
CA SER A 206 -15.21 -18.91 -29.59
C SER A 206 -14.04 -19.56 -28.85
N GLU A 207 -12.80 -19.41 -29.36
CA GLU A 207 -11.59 -19.94 -28.70
C GLU A 207 -11.45 -19.50 -27.23
N GLU A 208 -12.03 -18.34 -26.90
CA GLU A 208 -11.96 -17.77 -25.56
C GLU A 208 -12.81 -18.56 -24.55
N SER A 209 -13.98 -19.07 -24.96
CA SER A 209 -14.81 -19.98 -24.16
C SER A 209 -14.06 -21.25 -23.79
N LYS A 210 -13.38 -21.87 -24.78
CA LYS A 210 -12.57 -23.08 -24.57
C LYS A 210 -11.43 -22.84 -23.57
N LYS A 211 -10.70 -21.72 -23.71
CA LYS A 211 -9.62 -21.35 -22.78
C LYS A 211 -10.11 -21.17 -21.34
N VAL A 212 -11.27 -20.54 -21.15
CA VAL A 212 -11.86 -20.36 -19.81
C VAL A 212 -12.25 -21.71 -19.20
N ARG A 213 -12.80 -22.63 -20.01
CA ARG A 213 -13.20 -23.97 -19.59
C ARG A 213 -11.99 -24.85 -19.24
N GLU A 214 -10.93 -24.80 -20.04
CA GLU A 214 -9.67 -25.49 -19.76
C GLU A 214 -9.01 -24.97 -18.49
N GLN A 215 -9.01 -23.65 -18.27
CA GLN A 215 -8.51 -23.07 -17.02
C GLN A 215 -9.34 -23.48 -15.81
N PHE A 216 -10.67 -23.62 -15.95
CA PHE A 216 -11.53 -24.15 -14.89
C PHE A 216 -11.19 -25.61 -14.58
N PHE A 217 -11.06 -26.46 -15.59
CA PHE A 217 -10.74 -27.88 -15.42
C PHE A 217 -9.35 -28.08 -14.77
N TYR A 218 -8.32 -27.39 -15.27
CA TYR A 218 -6.97 -27.49 -14.69
C TYR A 218 -6.93 -27.05 -13.24
N ARG A 219 -7.62 -25.96 -12.89
CA ARG A 219 -7.65 -25.47 -11.50
C ARG A 219 -8.45 -26.36 -10.55
N THR A 220 -9.45 -27.07 -11.07
CA THR A 220 -10.38 -27.86 -10.25
C THR A 220 -9.90 -29.30 -10.04
N PHE A 221 -9.29 -29.91 -11.06
CA PHE A 221 -9.00 -31.35 -11.05
C PHE A 221 -7.51 -31.70 -11.07
N HIS A 222 -6.60 -30.77 -11.36
CA HIS A 222 -5.15 -31.00 -11.39
C HIS A 222 -4.41 -30.38 -10.18
N ARG A 223 -5.01 -30.46 -9.00
CA ARG A 223 -4.31 -30.19 -7.73
C ARG A 223 -3.69 -31.45 -7.15
#